data_AF-A0A842TQJ2-F1
#
_entry.id   AF-A0A842TQJ2-F1
#
_cell.length_a   1.000
_cell.length_b   1.000
_cell.length_c   1.000
_cell.angle_alpha   90.00
_cell.angle_beta   90.00
_cell.angle_gamma   90.00
#
_symmetry.space_group_name_H-M   'P 1'
#
loop_
_entity.id
_entity.type
_entity.pdbx_description
1 polymer ?
#
loop_
_entity_poly.entity_id
_entity_poly.type
_entity_poly.pdbx_seq_one_letter_code
_entity_poly.pdbx_strand_id
1 'polypeptide(L)'
;MKAENFIHIRFEHDSAVECKRDMLATEIDLVKMNKRLRQYIDAREKELEIKENMRKKLKSLSTDLGKLHKEMPGIKIPSLLKKKKKHKKSEEDEEEEKPMKKKKGSKKKREEGADTEDLDKELQKIEKQLESLA
;
A
#
# COMPACT_ATOMS: atom_id res chain seq x y z
N MET A 1 1.78 -51.05 20.25
CA MET A 1 1.13 -49.91 19.57
C MET A 1 0.60 -48.99 20.66
N LYS A 2 0.98 -47.71 20.67
CA LYS A 2 0.59 -46.77 21.73
C LYS A 2 -0.87 -46.39 21.52
N ALA A 3 -1.69 -46.58 22.55
CA ALA A 3 -3.08 -46.11 22.55
C ALA A 3 -3.08 -44.58 22.48
N GLU A 4 -3.55 -44.04 21.38
CA GLU A 4 -3.77 -42.60 21.23
C GLU A 4 -4.94 -42.22 22.16
N ASN A 5 -4.66 -41.37 23.15
CA ASN A 5 -5.67 -40.82 24.04
C ASN A 5 -6.52 -39.81 23.25
N PHE A 6 -7.55 -40.29 22.57
CA PHE A 6 -8.55 -39.44 21.94
C PHE A 6 -9.41 -38.78 23.01
N ILE A 7 -9.28 -37.46 23.16
CA ILE A 7 -10.18 -36.66 23.98
C ILE A 7 -11.41 -36.35 23.12
N HIS A 8 -12.53 -37.02 23.40
CA HIS A 8 -13.82 -36.69 22.80
C HIS A 8 -14.48 -35.57 23.59
N ILE A 9 -14.34 -34.34 23.09
CA ILE A 9 -15.06 -33.18 23.63
C ILE A 9 -16.48 -33.23 23.07
N ARG A 10 -17.44 -33.62 23.90
CA ARG A 10 -18.87 -33.56 23.58
C ARG A 10 -19.36 -32.17 24.00
N PHE A 11 -19.60 -31.30 23.03
CA PHE A 11 -20.22 -30.02 23.33
C PHE A 11 -21.69 -30.25 23.66
N GLU A 12 -22.16 -29.64 24.74
CA GLU A 12 -23.58 -29.44 24.97
C GLU A 12 -24.14 -28.56 23.84
N HIS A 13 -25.42 -28.73 23.53
CA HIS A 13 -26.03 -28.10 22.37
C HIS A 13 -25.83 -26.57 22.37
N ASP A 14 -25.99 -25.94 23.54
CA ASP A 14 -25.86 -24.49 23.71
C ASP A 14 -24.42 -24.03 23.48
N SER A 15 -23.43 -24.75 24.03
CA SER A 15 -22.01 -24.46 23.81
C SER A 15 -21.59 -24.64 22.35
N ALA A 16 -22.21 -25.58 21.61
CA ALA A 16 -21.95 -25.76 20.19
C ALA A 16 -22.52 -24.60 19.35
N VAL A 17 -23.69 -24.07 19.73
CA VAL A 17 -24.30 -22.90 19.08
C VAL A 17 -23.45 -21.65 19.34
N GLU A 18 -22.99 -21.44 20.58
CA GLU A 18 -22.11 -20.33 20.93
C GLU A 18 -20.79 -20.39 20.16
N CYS A 19 -20.12 -21.55 20.16
CA CYS A 19 -18.88 -21.74 19.41
C CYS A 19 -19.06 -21.44 17.91
N LYS A 20 -20.20 -21.85 17.33
CA LYS A 20 -20.52 -21.55 15.92
C LYS A 20 -20.71 -20.05 15.69
N ARG A 21 -21.37 -19.34 16.61
CA ARG A 21 -21.54 -17.88 16.52
C ARG A 21 -20.20 -17.16 16.59
N ASP A 22 -19.32 -17.56 17.50
CA ASP A 22 -17.99 -16.99 17.64
C ASP A 22 -17.15 -17.21 16.37
N MET A 23 -17.18 -18.42 15.81
CA MET A 23 -16.50 -18.72 14.54
C MET A 23 -17.00 -17.82 13.41
N LEU A 24 -18.32 -17.67 13.23
CA LEU A 24 -18.88 -16.80 12.19
C LEU A 24 -18.55 -15.31 12.42
N ALA A 25 -18.52 -14.86 13.68
CA ALA A 25 -18.11 -13.50 14.02
C ALA A 25 -16.64 -13.24 13.63
N THR A 26 -15.74 -14.18 13.94
CA THR A 26 -14.34 -14.08 13.52
C THR A 26 -14.18 -14.08 12.00
N GLU A 27 -15.01 -14.86 11.28
CA GLU A 27 -15.00 -14.90 9.83
C GLU A 27 -15.41 -13.56 9.21
N ILE A 28 -16.46 -12.92 9.74
CA ILE A 28 -16.86 -11.56 9.34
C ILE A 28 -15.71 -10.57 9.50
N ASP A 29 -15.01 -10.61 10.64
CA ASP A 29 -13.91 -9.70 10.90
C ASP A 29 -12.74 -9.93 9.94
N LEU A 30 -12.41 -11.18 9.63
CA LEU A 30 -11.38 -11.52 8.65
C LEU A 30 -11.73 -11.01 7.24
N VAL A 31 -12.99 -11.17 6.81
CA VAL A 31 -13.45 -10.67 5.50
C VAL A 31 -13.39 -9.14 5.46
N LYS A 32 -13.80 -8.46 6.54
CA LYS A 32 -13.67 -6.99 6.67
C LYS A 32 -12.21 -6.54 6.63
N MET A 33 -11.30 -7.25 7.32
CA MET A 33 -9.87 -6.95 7.28
C MET A 33 -9.29 -7.13 5.88
N ASN A 34 -9.67 -8.20 5.17
CA ASN A 34 -9.24 -8.45 3.79
C ASN A 34 -9.68 -7.31 2.85
N LYS A 35 -10.93 -6.83 2.98
CA LYS A 35 -11.43 -5.68 2.23
C LYS A 35 -10.59 -4.43 2.46
N ARG A 36 -10.27 -4.11 3.72
CA ARG A 36 -9.41 -2.96 4.08
C ARG A 36 -7.99 -3.10 3.55
N LEU A 37 -7.41 -4.30 3.62
CA LEU A 37 -6.07 -4.57 3.11
C LEU A 37 -5.99 -4.34 1.59
N ARG A 38 -7.00 -4.81 0.84
CA ARG A 38 -7.09 -4.58 -0.61
C ARG A 38 -7.17 -3.10 -0.94
N GLN A 39 -8.06 -2.36 -0.27
CA GLN A 39 -8.17 -0.91 -0.45
C GLN A 39 -6.86 -0.18 -0.16
N TYR A 40 -6.14 -0.59 0.90
CA TYR A 40 -4.83 -0.03 1.22
C TYR A 40 -3.80 -0.29 0.12
N ILE A 41 -3.75 -1.51 -0.43
CA ILE A 41 -2.83 -1.86 -1.52
C ILE A 41 -3.12 -0.99 -2.75
N ASP A 42 -4.37 -0.85 -3.14
CA ASP A 42 -4.77 -0.05 -4.31
C ASP A 42 -4.40 1.43 -4.11
N ALA A 43 -4.66 1.98 -2.91
CA ALA A 43 -4.25 3.33 -2.55
C ALA A 43 -2.72 3.50 -2.58
N ARG A 44 -1.98 2.51 -2.11
CA ARG A 44 -0.51 2.52 -2.09
C ARG A 44 0.08 2.46 -3.50
N GLU A 45 -0.51 1.69 -4.41
CA GLU A 45 -0.10 1.68 -5.82
C GLU A 45 -0.31 3.05 -6.47
N LYS A 46 -1.46 3.68 -6.26
CA LYS A 46 -1.76 5.03 -6.75
C LYS A 46 -0.79 6.07 -6.17
N GLU A 47 -0.50 5.99 -4.88
CA GLU A 47 0.48 6.87 -4.21
C GLU A 47 1.87 6.76 -4.86
N LEU A 48 2.33 5.53 -5.12
CA LEU A 48 3.63 5.28 -5.75
C LEU A 48 3.70 5.84 -7.16
N GLU A 49 2.64 5.65 -7.97
CA GLU A 49 2.56 6.21 -9.31
C GLU A 49 2.62 7.74 -9.30
N ILE A 50 1.88 8.39 -8.39
CA ILE A 50 1.91 9.84 -8.21
C ILE A 50 3.31 10.30 -7.80
N LYS A 51 3.95 9.62 -6.84
CA LYS A 51 5.32 9.95 -6.41
C LYS A 51 6.33 9.84 -7.54
N GLU A 52 6.25 8.80 -8.37
CA GLU A 52 7.13 8.63 -9.52
C GLU A 52 6.95 9.77 -10.54
N ASN A 53 5.69 10.11 -10.83
CA ASN A 53 5.36 11.20 -11.75
C ASN A 53 5.82 12.56 -11.23
N MET A 54 5.67 12.83 -9.93
CA MET A 54 6.18 14.05 -9.29
C MET A 54 7.70 14.12 -9.35
N ARG A 55 8.41 13.02 -9.07
CA ARG A 55 9.88 12.96 -9.16
C ARG A 55 10.36 13.30 -10.57
N LYS A 56 9.68 12.77 -11.61
CA LYS A 56 9.99 13.08 -13.02
C LYS A 56 9.78 14.57 -13.33
N LYS A 57 8.65 15.13 -12.91
CA LYS A 57 8.34 16.57 -13.11
C LYS A 57 9.32 17.49 -12.38
N LEU A 58 9.76 17.12 -11.18
CA LEU A 58 10.78 17.89 -10.44
C LEU A 58 12.14 17.84 -11.14
N LYS A 59 12.55 16.66 -11.63
CA LYS A 59 13.79 16.53 -12.42
C LYS A 59 13.74 17.38 -13.70
N SER A 60 12.61 17.39 -14.42
CA SER A 60 12.47 18.24 -15.61
C SER A 60 12.50 19.72 -15.24
N LEU A 61 11.74 20.14 -14.21
CA LEU A 61 11.72 21.53 -13.75
C LEU A 61 13.11 22.03 -13.32
N SER A 62 13.88 21.22 -12.58
CA SER A 62 15.25 21.56 -12.21
C SER A 62 16.15 21.73 -13.44
N THR A 63 15.94 20.90 -14.47
CA THR A 63 16.68 20.99 -15.72
C THR A 63 16.35 22.29 -16.46
N ASP A 64 15.07 22.63 -16.53
CA ASP A 64 14.58 23.83 -17.20
C ASP A 64 15.02 25.11 -16.47
N LEU A 65 14.98 25.11 -15.13
CA LEU A 65 15.55 26.19 -14.31
C LEU A 65 17.06 26.33 -14.54
N GLY A 66 17.78 25.21 -14.67
CA GLY A 66 19.21 25.22 -14.98
C GLY A 66 19.51 25.83 -16.36
N LYS A 67 18.67 25.56 -17.36
CA LYS A 67 18.77 26.20 -18.69
C LYS A 67 18.45 27.70 -18.61
N LEU A 68 17.35 28.06 -17.95
CA LEU A 68 16.95 29.44 -17.76
C LEU A 68 18.03 30.27 -17.06
N HIS A 69 18.67 29.71 -16.02
CA HIS A 69 19.79 30.37 -15.35
C HIS A 69 21.01 30.56 -16.27
N LYS A 70 21.24 29.64 -17.21
CA LYS A 70 22.34 29.77 -18.19
C LYS A 70 22.02 30.78 -19.30
N GLU A 71 20.76 30.86 -19.71
CA GLU A 71 20.28 31.78 -20.75
C GLU A 71 20.12 33.21 -20.23
N MET A 72 19.92 33.39 -18.92
CA MET A 72 19.89 34.73 -18.33
C MET A 72 21.27 35.38 -18.40
N PRO A 73 21.37 36.63 -18.90
CA PRO A 73 22.62 37.36 -18.91
C PRO A 73 23.12 37.52 -17.47
N GLY A 74 24.39 37.17 -17.23
CA GLY A 74 25.00 37.26 -15.92
C GLY A 74 24.99 38.70 -15.42
N ILE A 75 24.04 39.03 -14.52
CA ILE A 75 24.01 40.31 -13.84
C ILE A 75 25.29 40.38 -12.99
N LYS A 76 26.22 41.28 -13.34
CA LYS A 76 27.41 41.56 -12.53
C LYS A 76 26.95 42.17 -11.20
N ILE A 77 26.70 41.34 -10.20
CA ILE A 77 26.42 41.81 -8.85
C ILE A 77 27.69 42.52 -8.34
N PRO A 78 27.62 43.82 -7.99
CA PRO A 78 28.75 44.57 -7.47
C PRO A 78 29.38 43.82 -6.29
N SER A 79 30.71 43.81 -6.22
CA SER A 79 31.50 43.09 -5.21
C SER A 79 31.10 43.40 -3.76
N LEU A 80 30.50 44.58 -3.53
CA LEU A 80 29.98 45.06 -2.24
C LEU A 80 28.81 44.23 -1.69
N LEU A 81 28.08 43.50 -2.54
CA LEU A 81 26.90 42.69 -2.15
C LEU A 81 27.19 41.18 -2.09
N LYS A 82 28.41 40.74 -2.42
CA LYS A 82 28.78 39.33 -2.42
C LYS A 82 29.00 38.84 -0.99
N LYS A 83 27.94 38.37 -0.33
CA LYS A 83 28.06 37.56 0.89
C LYS A 83 28.94 36.33 0.55
N LYS A 84 30.04 36.14 1.30
CA LYS A 84 30.97 35.01 1.16
C LYS A 84 30.20 33.69 1.35
N LYS A 85 29.69 33.11 0.26
CA LYS A 85 29.10 31.76 0.28
C LYS A 85 30.25 30.76 0.46
N LYS A 86 30.42 30.27 1.69
CA LYS A 86 31.22 29.07 1.95
C LYS A 86 30.49 27.91 1.28
N HIS A 87 30.95 27.48 0.10
CA HIS A 87 30.50 26.24 -0.50
C HIS A 87 30.97 25.07 0.39
N LYS A 88 30.06 24.53 1.22
CA LYS A 88 30.17 23.12 1.59
C LYS A 88 29.74 22.34 0.35
N LYS A 89 30.70 21.64 -0.28
CA LYS A 89 30.37 20.52 -1.17
C LYS A 89 29.67 19.49 -0.28
N SER A 90 28.40 19.20 -0.54
CA SER A 90 27.72 18.03 0.00
C SER A 90 28.14 16.83 -0.85
N GLU A 91 28.73 15.83 -0.20
CA GLU A 91 29.18 14.55 -0.76
C GLU A 91 27.98 13.60 -1.03
N GLU A 92 26.95 14.05 -1.76
CA GLU A 92 25.71 13.27 -1.96
C GLU A 92 25.43 12.86 -3.42
N ASP A 93 26.41 12.98 -4.32
CA ASP A 93 26.20 12.69 -5.75
C ASP A 93 26.70 11.31 -6.22
N GLU A 94 27.05 10.38 -5.31
CA GLU A 94 27.44 9.01 -5.65
C GLU A 94 26.58 7.95 -4.93
N GLU A 95 25.26 7.99 -5.13
CA GLU A 95 24.46 6.75 -5.05
C GLU A 95 24.13 6.30 -6.46
N GLU A 96 24.94 5.37 -6.97
CA GLU A 96 24.67 4.61 -8.18
C GLU A 96 23.23 4.05 -8.13
N GLU A 97 22.35 4.58 -8.98
CA GLU A 97 21.02 4.04 -9.23
C GLU A 97 21.18 2.61 -9.78
N LYS A 98 21.21 1.60 -8.89
CA LYS A 98 21.00 0.21 -9.30
C LYS A 98 19.64 0.16 -9.99
N PRO A 99 19.53 -0.29 -11.25
CA PRO A 99 18.25 -0.39 -11.92
C PRO A 99 17.41 -1.41 -11.15
N MET A 100 16.38 -0.94 -10.44
CA MET A 100 15.33 -1.82 -9.93
C MET A 100 14.78 -2.56 -11.13
N LYS A 101 15.15 -3.85 -11.25
CA LYS A 101 14.65 -4.74 -12.28
C LYS A 101 13.14 -4.65 -12.24
N LYS A 102 12.56 -4.05 -13.29
CA LYS A 102 11.12 -4.13 -13.55
C LYS A 102 10.80 -5.61 -13.63
N LYS A 103 10.35 -6.22 -12.53
CA LYS A 103 9.65 -7.50 -12.61
C LYS A 103 8.51 -7.20 -13.57
N LYS A 104 8.55 -7.81 -14.76
CA LYS A 104 7.39 -7.97 -15.64
C LYS A 104 6.41 -8.89 -14.89
N GLY A 105 5.90 -8.43 -13.75
CA GLY A 105 4.66 -8.92 -13.21
C GLY A 105 3.62 -8.46 -14.21
N SER A 106 2.99 -9.42 -14.86
CA SER A 106 1.77 -9.23 -15.63
C SER A 106 0.93 -8.16 -14.92
N LYS A 107 0.74 -6.99 -15.57
CA LYS A 107 -0.30 -6.04 -15.21
C LYS A 107 -1.62 -6.75 -15.46
N LYS A 108 -2.00 -7.68 -14.59
CA LYS A 108 -3.38 -8.07 -14.43
C LYS A 108 -3.99 -6.83 -13.79
N LYS A 109 -4.53 -5.94 -14.63
CA LYS A 109 -5.49 -4.91 -14.17
C LYS A 109 -6.49 -5.70 -13.34
N ARG A 110 -6.39 -5.64 -12.02
CA ARG A 110 -7.51 -6.02 -11.17
C ARG A 110 -8.60 -5.04 -11.55
N GLU A 111 -9.69 -5.56 -12.09
CA GLU A 111 -10.87 -4.74 -12.35
C GLU A 111 -11.29 -4.18 -11.00
N GLU A 112 -11.11 -2.86 -10.80
CA GLU A 112 -11.58 -2.15 -9.61
C GLU A 112 -13.10 -2.37 -9.54
N GLY A 113 -13.55 -3.24 -8.63
CA GLY A 113 -14.97 -3.53 -8.39
C GLY A 113 -15.33 -5.01 -8.28
N ALA A 114 -14.83 -5.87 -9.17
CA ALA A 114 -15.28 -7.27 -9.27
C ALA A 114 -14.96 -8.09 -7.99
N ASP A 115 -13.75 -7.94 -7.47
CA ASP A 115 -13.28 -8.67 -6.28
C ASP A 115 -13.96 -8.21 -4.97
N THR A 116 -14.46 -6.98 -4.91
CA THR A 116 -15.12 -6.46 -3.69
C THR A 116 -16.58 -6.88 -3.60
N GLU A 117 -17.26 -7.04 -4.73
CA GLU A 117 -18.64 -7.52 -4.77
C GLU A 117 -18.75 -8.97 -4.27
N ASP A 118 -17.73 -9.78 -4.52
CA ASP A 118 -17.69 -11.16 -4.06
C ASP A 118 -17.49 -11.26 -2.54
N LEU A 119 -16.65 -10.39 -1.95
CA LEU A 119 -16.50 -10.28 -0.49
C LEU A 119 -17.79 -9.77 0.18
N ASP A 120 -18.54 -8.88 -0.49
CA ASP A 120 -19.81 -8.38 0.03
C ASP A 120 -20.92 -9.46 -0.04
N LYS A 121 -20.92 -10.32 -1.07
CA LYS A 121 -21.79 -11.51 -1.12
C LYS A 121 -21.43 -12.53 -0.05
N GLU A 122 -20.14 -12.71 0.26
CA GLU A 122 -19.67 -13.58 1.34
C GLU A 122 -20.12 -13.06 2.71
N LEU A 123 -19.97 -11.76 2.98
CA LEU A 123 -20.47 -11.12 4.21
C LEU A 123 -21.97 -11.34 4.39
N GLN A 124 -22.77 -11.10 3.35
CA GLN A 124 -24.22 -11.30 3.42
C GLN A 124 -24.63 -12.75 3.70
N LYS A 125 -23.84 -13.73 3.23
CA LYS A 125 -24.09 -15.14 3.53
C LYS A 125 -23.81 -15.45 4.99
N ILE A 126 -22.70 -14.95 5.53
CA ILE A 126 -22.31 -15.18 6.94
C ILE A 126 -23.28 -14.48 7.89
N GLU A 127 -23.74 -13.26 7.55
CA GLU A 127 -24.75 -12.53 8.32
C GLU A 127 -26.08 -13.29 8.37
N LYS A 128 -26.56 -13.83 7.25
CA LYS A 128 -27.76 -14.70 7.22
C LYS A 128 -27.59 -15.98 8.03
N GLN A 129 -26.39 -16.54 8.06
CA GLN A 129 -26.10 -17.73 8.88
C GLN A 129 -26.13 -17.39 10.38
N LEU A 130 -25.65 -16.22 10.79
CA LEU A 130 -25.78 -15.74 12.17
C LEU A 130 -27.24 -15.50 12.55
N GLU A 131 -28.04 -14.88 11.68
CA GLU A 131 -29.48 -14.66 11.90
C GLU A 131 -30.24 -15.99 12.07
N SER A 132 -29.86 -17.03 11.32
CA SER A 132 -30.47 -18.37 11.43
C SER A 132 -30.11 -19.12 12.73
N LEU A 133 -29.06 -18.66 13.41
CA LEU A 133 -28.57 -19.21 14.67
C LEU A 133 -29.02 -18.38 15.88
N ALA A 134 -29.70 -17.24 15.66
CA ALA A 134 -30.26 -16.36 16.68
C ALA A 134 -31.58 -16.92 17.22
#